data_AF-A0A226F4H7-F1
#
_entry.id   AF-A0A226F4H7-F1
#
_cell.length_a   1.000
_cell.length_b   1.000
_cell.length_c   1.000
_cell.angle_alpha   90.00
_cell.angle_beta   90.00
_cell.angle_gamma   90.00
#
_symmetry.space_group_name_H-M   'P 1'
#
loop_
_entity.id
_entity.type
_entity.pdbx_description
1 polymer ?
#
loop_
_entity_poly.entity_id
_entity_poly.type
_entity_poly.pdbx_seq_one_letter_code
_entity_poly.pdbx_strand_id
1 'polypeptide(L)'
;MFCTEILPILKYHLRACRIHMCLPFNLDVRSNRLVKVGSVLKIRMAQFLCVLPTFYCFAMFLLLAFGGLSTTEKFQASAFFMLNLLACIVRWSNVIGNDAIQIINSFLAVEHSTVKSVSENFGTTRLAKAMKYFIGLIEISLPVISLLQMALFLFVPCTPPFIVSMSEECGEIRKGLGPSRWIGHILDTWILSHGCYSAAIPVLFVLCVGIVCFLTYFEILKR
;
A
#
# COMPACT_ATOMS: atom_id res chain seq x y z
N MET A 1 -22.52 4.79 1.76
CA MET A 1 -21.75 3.53 1.59
C MET A 1 -20.29 3.76 1.95
N PHE A 2 -19.64 4.73 1.30
CA PHE A 2 -18.28 5.16 1.60
C PHE A 2 -18.14 5.62 3.05
N CYS A 3 -19.03 6.50 3.54
CA CYS A 3 -18.99 7.04 4.90
C CYS A 3 -19.27 5.97 5.97
N THR A 4 -20.17 5.02 5.70
CA THR A 4 -20.65 4.04 6.69
C THR A 4 -19.81 2.77 6.73
N GLU A 5 -19.45 2.22 5.57
CA GLU A 5 -18.77 0.91 5.47
C GLU A 5 -17.27 1.04 5.26
N ILE A 6 -16.83 1.98 4.42
CA ILE A 6 -15.44 2.08 3.95
C ILE A 6 -14.60 2.98 4.85
N LEU A 7 -15.15 4.11 5.28
CA LEU A 7 -14.43 5.10 6.09
C LEU A 7 -13.85 4.53 7.40
N PRO A 8 -14.51 3.62 8.14
CA PRO A 8 -13.90 2.99 9.31
C PRO A 8 -12.63 2.20 8.95
N ILE A 9 -12.64 1.48 7.83
CA ILE A 9 -11.49 0.72 7.33
C ILE A 9 -10.37 1.68 6.89
N LEU A 10 -10.73 2.75 6.17
CA LEU A 10 -9.79 3.79 5.77
C LEU A 10 -9.13 4.47 6.99
N LYS A 11 -9.87 4.72 8.07
CA LYS A 11 -9.32 5.26 9.34
C LYS A 11 -8.30 4.32 9.95
N TYR A 12 -8.58 3.01 9.96
CA TYR A 12 -7.65 2.00 10.43
C TYR A 12 -6.37 1.97 9.57
N HIS A 13 -6.53 1.94 8.26
CA HIS A 13 -5.44 1.97 7.29
C HIS A 13 -4.54 3.20 7.46
N LEU A 14 -5.14 4.39 7.59
CA LEU A 14 -4.41 5.65 7.80
C LEU A 14 -3.63 5.67 9.13
N ARG A 15 -4.10 4.97 10.16
CA ARG A 15 -3.35 4.81 11.42
C ARG A 15 -2.10 3.97 11.18
N ALA A 16 -2.20 2.84 10.48
CA ALA A 16 -1.03 2.03 10.11
C ALA A 16 -0.06 2.85 9.25
N CYS A 17 -0.57 3.55 8.25
CA CYS A 17 0.22 4.43 7.38
C CYS A 17 0.98 5.53 8.14
N ARG A 18 0.37 6.07 9.21
CA ARG A 18 1.02 7.06 10.08
C ARG A 18 2.18 6.45 10.87
N ILE A 19 2.05 5.21 11.34
CA ILE A 19 3.14 4.49 12.02
C ILE A 19 4.30 4.29 11.05
N HIS A 20 4.01 3.91 9.81
CA HIS A 20 5.02 3.75 8.75
C HIS A 20 5.51 5.07 8.12
N MET A 21 4.92 6.21 8.49
CA MET A 21 5.16 7.53 7.88
C MET A 21 5.00 7.56 6.35
N CYS A 22 4.15 6.71 5.80
CA CYS A 22 4.11 6.50 4.36
C CYS A 22 3.27 7.53 3.59
N LEU A 23 2.45 8.32 4.28
CA LEU A 23 1.52 9.27 3.68
C LEU A 23 1.57 10.64 4.37
N PRO A 24 1.65 11.75 3.59
CA PRO A 24 1.66 13.11 4.13
C PRO A 24 0.25 13.68 4.36
N PHE A 25 -0.71 12.84 4.76
CA PHE A 25 -2.12 13.22 4.94
C PHE A 25 -2.66 12.79 6.30
N ASN A 26 -3.58 13.58 6.83
CA ASN A 26 -4.32 13.30 8.06
C ASN A 26 -5.82 13.40 7.79
N LEU A 27 -6.61 12.60 8.50
CA LEU A 27 -8.05 12.83 8.56
C LEU A 27 -8.32 13.93 9.59
N ASP A 28 -8.94 15.02 9.15
CA ASP A 28 -9.48 16.03 10.03
C ASP A 28 -10.77 15.51 10.67
N VAL A 29 -10.78 15.44 12.01
CA VAL A 29 -11.91 14.92 12.78
C VAL A 29 -13.13 15.84 12.67
N ARG A 30 -12.93 17.15 12.48
CA ARG A 30 -14.03 18.13 12.41
C ARG A 30 -14.77 18.05 11.08
N SER A 31 -14.04 18.07 9.97
CA SER A 31 -14.64 18.00 8.63
C SER A 31 -14.85 16.57 8.13
N ASN A 32 -14.29 15.56 8.81
CA ASN A 32 -14.24 14.17 8.37
C ASN A 32 -13.65 14.02 6.96
N ARG A 33 -12.72 14.91 6.59
CA ARG A 33 -12.03 14.97 5.30
C ARG A 33 -10.55 14.73 5.47
N LEU A 34 -9.91 14.25 4.41
CA LEU A 34 -8.46 14.11 4.36
C LEU A 34 -7.81 15.44 4.00
N VAL A 35 -6.89 15.88 4.84
CA VAL A 35 -6.14 17.13 4.70
C VAL A 35 -4.64 16.84 4.69
N LYS A 36 -3.88 17.66 3.97
CA LYS A 36 -2.42 17.56 3.95
C LYS A 36 -1.85 17.90 5.33
N VAL A 37 -0.81 17.19 5.74
CA VAL A 37 -0.10 17.48 7.00
C VAL A 37 0.58 18.85 6.89
N GLY A 38 0.39 19.74 7.87
CA GLY A 38 0.98 21.09 7.84
C GLY A 38 2.50 21.16 8.04
N SER A 39 3.13 20.07 8.46
CA SER A 39 4.58 20.01 8.69
C SER A 39 5.35 19.71 7.39
N VAL A 40 6.13 20.69 6.93
CA VAL A 40 7.02 20.57 5.75
C VAL A 40 8.01 19.41 5.90
N LEU A 41 8.53 19.19 7.11
CA LEU A 41 9.46 18.10 7.38
C LEU A 41 8.82 16.73 7.13
N LYS A 42 7.59 16.52 7.61
CA LYS A 42 6.86 15.26 7.38
C LYS A 42 6.55 15.03 5.90
N ILE A 43 6.23 16.10 5.18
CA ILE A 43 6.01 16.03 3.72
C ILE A 43 7.31 15.61 3.02
N ARG A 44 8.43 16.29 3.30
CA ARG A 44 9.72 15.97 2.70
C ARG A 44 10.20 14.56 3.07
N MET A 45 9.96 14.13 4.29
CA MET A 45 10.30 12.77 4.73
C MET A 45 9.47 11.72 3.98
N ALA A 46 8.15 11.91 3.84
CA ALA A 46 7.31 11.00 3.04
C ALA A 46 7.72 10.96 1.56
N GLN A 47 8.17 12.11 1.01
CA GLN A 47 8.76 12.20 -0.33
C GLN A 47 10.07 11.42 -0.44
N PHE A 48 10.99 11.63 0.49
CA PHE A 48 12.25 10.89 0.54
C PHE A 48 12.02 9.37 0.63
N LEU A 49 11.08 8.95 1.49
CA LEU A 49 10.67 7.56 1.61
C LEU A 49 10.01 6.99 0.34
N CYS A 50 9.58 7.81 -0.62
CA CYS A 50 9.12 7.33 -1.95
C CYS A 50 10.26 7.04 -2.89
N VAL A 51 11.34 7.83 -2.80
CA VAL A 51 12.50 7.68 -3.67
C VAL A 51 13.28 6.41 -3.32
N LEU A 52 13.32 6.03 -2.04
CA LEU A 52 14.03 4.83 -1.58
C LEU A 52 13.53 3.53 -2.28
N PRO A 53 12.21 3.23 -2.34
CA PRO A 53 11.68 2.12 -3.13
C PRO A 53 12.00 2.18 -4.64
N THR A 54 12.18 3.37 -5.22
CA THR A 54 12.58 3.50 -6.63
C THR A 54 14.00 2.98 -6.84
N PHE A 55 14.94 3.37 -5.98
CA PHE A 55 16.29 2.81 -5.99
C PHE A 55 16.28 1.31 -5.71
N TYR A 56 15.44 0.86 -4.79
CA TYR A 56 15.25 -0.55 -4.49
C TYR A 56 14.77 -1.34 -5.72
N CYS A 57 13.74 -0.86 -6.43
CA CYS A 57 13.26 -1.47 -7.67
C CYS A 57 14.34 -1.48 -8.75
N PHE A 58 15.10 -0.39 -8.90
CA PHE A 58 16.18 -0.32 -9.86
C PHE A 58 17.28 -1.34 -9.56
N ALA A 59 17.67 -1.49 -8.29
CA ALA A 59 18.64 -2.50 -7.88
C ALA A 59 18.11 -3.93 -8.09
N MET A 60 16.84 -4.21 -7.78
CA MET A 60 16.21 -5.49 -8.11
C MET A 60 16.26 -5.78 -9.61
N PHE A 61 15.99 -4.77 -10.45
CA PHE A 61 16.06 -4.90 -11.91
C PHE A 61 17.47 -5.26 -12.38
N LEU A 62 18.51 -4.57 -11.87
CA LEU A 62 19.89 -4.87 -12.21
C LEU A 62 20.28 -6.30 -11.82
N LEU A 63 19.89 -6.76 -10.63
CA LEU A 63 20.16 -8.12 -10.17
C LEU A 63 19.37 -9.17 -10.96
N LEU A 64 18.15 -8.86 -11.42
CA LEU A 64 17.38 -9.75 -12.29
C LEU A 64 17.97 -9.85 -13.70
N ALA A 65 18.40 -8.73 -14.27
CA ALA A 65 18.91 -8.64 -15.63
C ALA A 65 20.34 -9.19 -15.75
N PHE A 66 21.21 -8.83 -14.81
CA PHE A 66 22.66 -9.11 -14.88
C PHE A 66 23.14 -10.11 -13.83
N GLY A 67 22.33 -10.45 -12.82
CA GLY A 67 22.73 -11.36 -11.76
C GLY A 67 22.76 -12.83 -12.21
N GLY A 68 23.63 -13.60 -11.55
CA GLY A 68 23.83 -15.04 -11.75
C GLY A 68 22.71 -15.93 -11.20
N LEU A 69 21.48 -15.42 -11.06
CA LEU A 69 20.32 -16.17 -10.57
C LEU A 69 19.89 -17.25 -11.58
N SER A 70 19.47 -18.40 -11.07
CA SER A 70 18.85 -19.45 -11.87
C SER A 70 17.51 -19.00 -12.47
N THR A 71 17.02 -19.69 -13.50
CA THR A 71 15.74 -19.36 -14.15
C THR A 71 14.56 -19.36 -13.18
N THR A 72 14.53 -20.32 -12.25
CA THR A 72 13.47 -20.42 -11.22
C THR A 72 13.52 -19.24 -10.26
N GLU A 73 14.72 -18.86 -9.82
CA GLU A 73 14.94 -17.71 -8.94
C GLU A 73 14.55 -16.39 -9.62
N LYS A 74 14.89 -16.24 -10.91
CA LYS A 74 14.47 -15.08 -11.71
C LYS A 74 12.97 -15.00 -11.84
N PHE A 75 12.28 -16.12 -12.08
CA PHE A 75 10.82 -16.15 -12.14
C PHE A 75 10.20 -15.72 -10.82
N GLN A 76 10.64 -16.29 -9.69
CA GLN A 76 10.17 -15.89 -8.37
C GLN A 76 10.43 -14.41 -8.08
N ALA A 77 11.66 -13.93 -8.31
CA ALA A 77 12.05 -12.54 -8.07
C ALA A 77 11.29 -11.55 -8.97
N SER A 78 10.98 -11.93 -10.20
CA SER A 78 10.24 -11.09 -11.14
C SER A 78 8.81 -10.76 -10.66
N ALA A 79 8.13 -11.71 -10.02
CA ALA A 79 6.78 -11.47 -9.49
C ALA A 79 6.80 -10.37 -8.41
N PHE A 80 7.77 -10.43 -7.50
CA PHE A 80 7.94 -9.41 -6.47
C PHE A 80 8.49 -8.10 -7.02
N PHE A 81 9.35 -8.14 -8.03
CA PHE A 81 9.79 -6.94 -8.75
C PHE A 81 8.58 -6.21 -9.35
N MET A 82 7.69 -6.91 -10.05
CA MET A 82 6.50 -6.32 -10.64
C MET A 82 5.57 -5.72 -9.60
N LEU A 83 5.40 -6.40 -8.45
CA LEU A 83 4.62 -5.88 -7.33
C LEU A 83 5.23 -4.58 -6.76
N ASN A 84 6.55 -4.55 -6.53
CA ASN A 84 7.25 -3.36 -6.04
C ASN A 84 7.22 -2.22 -7.07
N LEU A 85 7.38 -2.54 -8.36
CA LEU A 85 7.30 -1.57 -9.46
C LEU A 85 5.91 -0.93 -9.52
N LEU A 86 4.86 -1.75 -9.49
CA LEU A 86 3.47 -1.27 -9.45
C LEU A 86 3.23 -0.40 -8.23
N ALA A 87 3.67 -0.85 -7.04
CA ALA A 87 3.56 -0.08 -5.81
C ALA A 87 4.28 1.27 -5.92
N CYS A 88 5.47 1.32 -6.52
CA CYS A 88 6.21 2.56 -6.76
C CYS A 88 5.45 3.52 -7.67
N ILE A 89 4.98 3.04 -8.83
CA ILE A 89 4.24 3.86 -9.81
C ILE A 89 2.98 4.45 -9.15
N VAL A 90 2.20 3.59 -8.51
CA VAL A 90 0.92 3.95 -7.92
C VAL A 90 1.09 4.87 -6.70
N ARG A 91 2.14 4.68 -5.91
CA ARG A 91 2.45 5.54 -4.77
C ARG A 91 2.93 6.92 -5.19
N TRP A 92 3.67 7.01 -6.29
CA TRP A 92 4.28 8.25 -6.75
C TRP A 92 3.25 9.36 -6.97
N SER A 93 2.07 9.00 -7.50
CA SER A 93 0.96 9.94 -7.70
C SER A 93 0.44 10.55 -6.39
N ASN A 94 0.42 9.80 -5.29
CA ASN A 94 -0.04 10.29 -3.98
C ASN A 94 0.92 11.26 -3.30
N VAL A 95 2.19 11.24 -3.70
CA VAL A 95 3.24 12.00 -3.01
C VAL A 95 3.62 13.27 -3.76
N ILE A 96 3.56 13.24 -5.10
CA ILE A 96 3.65 14.45 -5.92
C ILE A 96 2.31 15.17 -5.94
N GLY A 97 1.21 14.45 -6.17
CA GLY A 97 -0.14 14.97 -6.25
C GLY A 97 -0.96 14.74 -4.99
N ASN A 98 -2.22 15.16 -5.03
CA ASN A 98 -3.23 14.87 -4.02
C ASN A 98 -4.47 14.20 -4.64
N ASP A 99 -4.32 13.60 -5.82
CA ASP A 99 -5.43 13.13 -6.66
C ASP A 99 -6.27 12.06 -5.96
N ALA A 100 -5.62 11.03 -5.42
CA ALA A 100 -6.31 9.96 -4.68
C ALA A 100 -7.11 10.52 -3.50
N ILE A 101 -6.54 11.50 -2.81
CA ILE A 101 -7.14 12.13 -1.64
C ILE A 101 -8.31 13.03 -2.05
N GLN A 102 -8.18 13.77 -3.14
CA GLN A 102 -9.26 14.56 -3.71
C GLN A 102 -10.43 13.67 -4.14
N ILE A 103 -10.16 12.53 -4.79
CA ILE A 103 -11.21 11.58 -5.20
C ILE A 103 -11.94 11.04 -3.97
N ILE A 104 -11.21 10.62 -2.93
CA ILE A 104 -11.82 10.16 -1.66
C ILE A 104 -12.67 11.27 -1.03
N ASN A 105 -12.16 12.50 -0.96
CA ASN A 105 -12.90 13.64 -0.42
C ASN A 105 -14.14 13.97 -1.25
N SER A 106 -14.10 13.79 -2.57
CA SER A 106 -15.25 13.96 -3.45
C SER A 106 -16.32 12.92 -3.17
N PHE A 107 -15.96 11.64 -2.98
CA PHE A 107 -16.93 10.61 -2.56
C PHE A 107 -17.56 10.94 -1.20
N LEU A 108 -16.75 11.36 -0.22
CA LEU A 108 -17.25 11.80 1.08
C LEU A 108 -18.20 13.00 0.96
N ALA A 109 -17.87 13.97 0.11
CA ALA A 109 -18.71 15.15 -0.12
C ALA A 109 -20.05 14.78 -0.76
N VAL A 110 -20.05 13.97 -1.82
CA VAL A 110 -21.26 13.50 -2.51
C VAL A 110 -22.15 12.70 -1.57
N GLU A 111 -21.57 11.81 -0.76
CA GLU A 111 -22.38 11.06 0.19
C GLU A 111 -23.00 11.94 1.27
N HIS A 112 -22.28 12.95 1.73
CA HIS A 112 -22.78 13.88 2.74
C HIS A 112 -23.87 14.82 2.19
N SER A 113 -23.74 15.31 0.95
CA SER A 113 -24.66 16.28 0.36
C SER A 113 -25.87 15.66 -0.31
N THR A 114 -25.69 14.54 -1.02
CA THR A 114 -26.65 14.06 -2.03
C THR A 114 -27.25 12.72 -1.64
N VAL A 115 -26.44 11.83 -1.06
CA VAL A 115 -26.87 10.46 -0.77
C VAL A 115 -27.46 10.33 0.61
N LYS A 116 -27.05 11.14 1.62
CA LYS A 116 -27.55 11.00 3.00
C LYS A 116 -29.07 11.15 3.12
N SER A 117 -29.70 12.04 2.32
CA SER A 117 -31.16 12.20 2.29
C SER A 117 -31.89 11.06 1.58
N VAL A 118 -31.22 10.35 0.66
CA VAL A 118 -31.79 9.24 -0.13
C VAL A 118 -31.47 7.87 0.50
N SER A 119 -30.36 7.76 1.23
CA SER A 119 -29.82 6.50 1.77
C SER A 119 -30.44 6.06 3.07
N GLU A 120 -31.15 6.93 3.81
CA GLU A 120 -31.93 6.48 4.97
C GLU A 120 -32.95 5.41 4.58
N ASN A 121 -33.36 5.37 3.30
CA ASN A 121 -34.21 4.32 2.73
C ASN A 121 -33.46 3.21 1.97
N PHE A 122 -32.15 3.36 1.75
CA PHE A 122 -31.35 2.43 0.94
C PHE A 122 -30.39 1.64 1.83
N GLY A 123 -30.76 0.39 2.12
CA GLY A 123 -29.89 -0.57 2.81
C GLY A 123 -28.60 -0.82 2.02
N THR A 124 -27.55 -1.27 2.71
CA THR A 124 -26.25 -1.56 2.10
C THR A 124 -26.38 -2.61 0.99
N THR A 125 -25.92 -2.29 -0.23
CA THR A 125 -25.96 -3.22 -1.37
C THR A 125 -25.09 -4.45 -1.11
N ARG A 126 -25.44 -5.61 -1.72
CA ARG A 126 -24.62 -6.84 -1.61
C ARG A 126 -23.20 -6.61 -2.11
N LEU A 127 -23.05 -5.81 -3.17
CA LEU A 127 -21.76 -5.43 -3.73
C LEU A 127 -20.91 -4.63 -2.73
N ALA A 128 -21.51 -3.67 -2.03
CA ALA A 128 -20.82 -2.89 -1.00
C ALA A 128 -20.34 -3.77 0.17
N LYS A 129 -21.17 -4.72 0.62
CA LYS A 129 -20.78 -5.68 1.65
C LYS A 129 -19.64 -6.59 1.20
N ALA A 130 -19.69 -7.10 -0.02
CA ALA A 130 -18.60 -7.90 -0.59
C ALA A 130 -17.30 -7.10 -0.67
N MET A 131 -17.36 -5.84 -1.14
CA MET A 131 -16.21 -4.95 -1.21
C MET A 131 -15.61 -4.66 0.18
N LYS A 132 -16.45 -4.47 1.21
CA LYS A 132 -15.99 -4.32 2.59
C LYS A 132 -15.16 -5.51 3.07
N TYR A 133 -15.65 -6.74 2.85
CA TYR A 133 -14.93 -7.96 3.23
C TYR A 133 -13.63 -8.12 2.42
N PHE A 134 -13.67 -7.82 1.12
CA PHE A 134 -12.50 -7.86 0.26
C PHE A 134 -11.40 -6.91 0.74
N ILE A 135 -11.72 -5.64 1.01
CA ILE A 135 -10.75 -4.67 1.53
C ILE A 135 -10.27 -5.10 2.92
N GLY A 136 -11.17 -5.56 3.79
CA GLY A 136 -10.78 -6.06 5.11
C GLY A 136 -9.79 -7.22 5.05
N LEU A 137 -9.97 -8.15 4.10
CA LEU A 137 -9.04 -9.26 3.87
C LEU A 137 -7.67 -8.76 3.41
N ILE A 138 -7.64 -7.76 2.53
CA ILE A 138 -6.37 -7.15 2.07
C ILE A 138 -5.68 -6.40 3.21
N GLU A 139 -6.40 -5.61 4.00
CA GLU A 139 -5.83 -4.91 5.15
C GLU A 139 -5.19 -5.86 6.16
N ILE A 140 -5.79 -7.03 6.38
CA ILE A 140 -5.22 -8.07 7.24
C ILE A 140 -4.03 -8.76 6.56
N SER A 141 -4.05 -8.93 5.23
CA SER A 141 -2.96 -9.58 4.53
C SER A 141 -1.69 -8.72 4.45
N LEU A 142 -1.80 -7.39 4.43
CA LEU A 142 -0.66 -6.46 4.41
C LEU A 142 0.39 -6.73 5.52
N PRO A 143 0.04 -6.76 6.82
CA PRO A 143 0.98 -7.11 7.88
C PRO A 143 1.40 -8.59 7.83
N VAL A 144 0.48 -9.49 7.47
CA VAL A 144 0.78 -10.94 7.39
C VAL A 144 1.87 -11.22 6.35
N ILE A 145 1.81 -10.59 5.18
CA ILE A 145 2.85 -10.72 4.14
C ILE A 145 4.20 -10.26 4.66
N SER A 146 4.24 -9.14 5.40
CA SER A 146 5.48 -8.63 5.99
C SER A 146 6.06 -9.59 7.04
N LEU A 147 5.21 -10.23 7.84
CA LEU A 147 5.61 -11.24 8.84
C LEU A 147 6.09 -12.53 8.18
N LEU A 148 5.39 -13.01 7.15
CA LEU A 148 5.77 -14.20 6.40
C LEU A 148 7.10 -13.99 5.66
N GLN A 149 7.33 -12.80 5.11
CA GLN A 149 8.64 -12.42 4.55
C GLN A 149 9.73 -12.48 5.62
N MET A 150 9.50 -11.89 6.80
CA MET A 150 10.48 -11.94 7.89
C MET A 150 10.76 -13.39 8.30
N ALA A 151 9.73 -14.23 8.41
CA ALA A 151 9.89 -15.66 8.69
C ALA A 151 10.71 -16.37 7.60
N LEU A 152 10.47 -16.08 6.32
CA LEU A 152 11.26 -16.62 5.21
C LEU A 152 12.74 -16.28 5.36
N PHE A 153 13.09 -15.05 5.76
CA PHE A 153 14.47 -14.65 6.02
C PHE A 153 15.13 -15.37 7.20
N LEU A 154 14.36 -15.83 8.18
CA LEU A 154 14.89 -16.62 9.29
C LEU A 154 15.27 -18.03 8.83
N PHE A 155 14.43 -18.65 8.01
CA PHE A 155 14.61 -20.05 7.60
C PHE A 155 15.51 -20.20 6.36
N VAL A 156 15.37 -19.32 5.37
CA VAL A 156 16.08 -19.40 4.09
C VAL A 156 16.54 -18.00 3.66
N PRO A 157 17.62 -17.46 4.25
CA PRO A 157 18.03 -16.06 4.10
C PRO A 157 18.50 -15.68 2.68
N CYS A 158 18.87 -16.65 1.85
CA CYS A 158 19.37 -16.44 0.48
C CYS A 158 18.32 -16.73 -0.59
N THR A 159 17.04 -16.83 -0.24
CA THR A 159 15.98 -16.98 -1.24
C THR A 159 15.62 -15.60 -1.81
N PRO A 160 15.55 -15.45 -3.14
CA PRO A 160 14.95 -14.26 -3.75
C PRO A 160 13.53 -14.03 -3.22
N PRO A 161 13.00 -12.81 -3.21
CA PRO A 161 13.25 -11.71 -4.16
C PRO A 161 14.10 -10.53 -3.63
N PHE A 162 14.71 -10.63 -2.47
CA PHE A 162 15.21 -9.45 -1.78
C PHE A 162 16.68 -9.16 -2.10
N ILE A 163 17.05 -7.87 -2.15
CA ILE A 163 18.39 -7.44 -2.64
C ILE A 163 19.51 -8.10 -1.85
N VAL A 164 19.37 -8.14 -0.52
CA VAL A 164 20.39 -8.74 0.37
C VAL A 164 20.50 -10.24 0.10
N SER A 165 19.38 -10.91 -0.14
CA SER A 165 19.29 -12.34 -0.46
C SER A 165 19.79 -12.69 -1.86
N MET A 166 19.72 -11.75 -2.81
CA MET A 166 20.15 -11.90 -4.20
C MET A 166 21.62 -11.53 -4.43
N SER A 167 22.32 -11.04 -3.39
CA SER A 167 23.75 -10.75 -3.46
C SER A 167 24.58 -12.04 -3.47
N GLU A 168 25.66 -12.05 -4.26
CA GLU A 168 26.58 -13.20 -4.34
C GLU A 168 27.22 -13.53 -2.98
N GLU A 169 27.34 -12.51 -2.12
CA GLU A 169 27.88 -12.61 -0.77
C GLU A 169 26.95 -13.33 0.22
N CYS A 170 25.69 -13.60 -0.13
CA CYS A 170 24.74 -14.26 0.79
C CYS A 170 25.25 -15.65 1.25
N GLY A 171 25.95 -16.37 0.36
CA GLY A 171 26.55 -17.68 0.67
C GLY A 171 27.69 -17.59 1.69
N GLU A 172 28.51 -16.55 1.63
CA GLU A 172 29.62 -16.28 2.56
C GLU A 172 29.08 -15.80 3.93
N ILE A 173 28.06 -14.92 3.90
CA ILE A 173 27.36 -14.40 5.07
C ILE A 173 26.61 -15.52 5.84
N ARG A 174 26.31 -16.66 5.21
CA ARG A 174 25.70 -17.83 5.87
C ARG A 174 26.49 -18.32 7.09
N LYS A 175 27.81 -18.08 7.12
CA LYS A 175 28.71 -18.53 8.20
C LYS A 175 28.72 -17.62 9.43
N GLY A 176 28.16 -16.40 9.35
CA GLY A 176 28.16 -15.44 10.46
C GLY A 176 26.81 -14.74 10.64
N LEU A 177 26.25 -14.79 11.85
CA LEU A 177 25.05 -14.03 12.25
C LEU A 177 25.37 -12.54 12.49
N GLY A 178 25.99 -11.89 11.50
CA GLY A 178 26.41 -10.49 11.61
C GLY A 178 25.22 -9.53 11.74
N PRO A 179 25.34 -8.44 12.51
CA PRO A 179 24.30 -7.42 12.64
C PRO A 179 23.91 -6.76 11.29
N SER A 180 24.83 -6.73 10.32
CA SER A 180 24.59 -6.23 8.96
C SER A 180 23.47 -7.00 8.23
N ARG A 181 23.39 -8.32 8.42
CA ARG A 181 22.37 -9.18 7.79
C ARG A 181 20.97 -8.85 8.30
N TRP A 182 20.83 -8.70 9.61
CA TRP A 182 19.55 -8.35 10.23
C TRP A 182 19.06 -6.98 9.80
N ILE A 183 19.97 -6.00 9.71
CA ILE A 183 19.65 -4.67 9.21
C ILE A 183 19.10 -4.76 7.78
N GLY A 184 19.76 -5.54 6.91
CA GLY A 184 19.31 -5.77 5.54
C GLY A 184 17.88 -6.33 5.45
N HIS A 185 17.60 -7.43 6.16
CA HIS A 185 16.27 -8.06 6.15
C HIS A 185 15.16 -7.17 6.75
N ILE A 186 15.48 -6.39 7.79
CA ILE A 186 14.56 -5.41 8.37
C ILE A 186 14.27 -4.31 7.36
N LEU A 187 15.29 -3.80 6.67
CA LEU A 187 15.12 -2.79 5.63
C LEU A 187 14.27 -3.31 4.46
N ASP A 188 14.53 -4.52 3.98
CA ASP A 188 13.78 -5.14 2.88
C ASP A 188 12.30 -5.33 3.26
N THR A 189 12.04 -5.81 4.47
CA THR A 189 10.67 -6.00 4.99
C THR A 189 9.97 -4.67 5.18
N TRP A 190 10.68 -3.67 5.70
CA TRP A 190 10.15 -2.34 5.91
C TRP A 190 9.81 -1.65 4.58
N ILE A 191 10.69 -1.74 3.57
CA ILE A 191 10.45 -1.19 2.23
C ILE A 191 9.20 -1.81 1.60
N LEU A 192 9.08 -3.15 1.64
CA LEU A 192 7.88 -3.82 1.10
C LEU A 192 6.62 -3.38 1.83
N SER A 193 6.63 -3.46 3.17
CA SER A 193 5.49 -3.09 4.00
C SER A 193 5.07 -1.65 3.73
N HIS A 194 6.03 -0.73 3.75
CA HIS A 194 5.83 0.68 3.46
C HIS A 194 5.25 0.89 2.04
N GLY A 195 5.77 0.19 1.04
CA GLY A 195 5.29 0.26 -0.34
C GLY A 195 3.83 -0.18 -0.46
N CYS A 196 3.50 -1.36 0.08
CA CYS A 196 2.17 -1.94 0.03
C CYS A 196 1.12 -1.08 0.75
N TYR A 197 1.41 -0.62 1.97
CA TYR A 197 0.50 0.29 2.69
C TYR A 197 0.25 1.58 1.91
N SER A 198 1.30 2.19 1.36
CA SER A 198 1.13 3.45 0.62
C SER A 198 0.40 3.28 -0.71
N ALA A 199 0.57 2.14 -1.39
CA ALA A 199 -0.09 1.83 -2.66
C ALA A 199 -1.55 1.37 -2.47
N ALA A 200 -1.89 0.84 -1.30
CA ALA A 200 -3.25 0.40 -1.00
C ALA A 200 -4.29 1.53 -1.05
N ILE A 201 -3.94 2.78 -0.73
CA ILE A 201 -4.87 3.91 -0.84
C ILE A 201 -5.48 4.05 -2.24
N PRO A 202 -4.68 4.32 -3.29
CA PRO A 202 -5.19 4.49 -4.65
C PRO A 202 -5.76 3.19 -5.24
N VAL A 203 -5.21 2.02 -4.90
CA VAL A 203 -5.74 0.76 -5.43
C VAL A 203 -7.08 0.41 -4.77
N LEU A 204 -7.14 0.36 -3.44
CA LEU A 204 -8.33 -0.10 -2.73
C LEU A 204 -9.38 1.00 -2.62
N PHE A 205 -8.99 2.17 -2.12
CA PHE A 205 -9.96 3.20 -1.72
C PHE A 205 -10.33 4.15 -2.85
N VAL A 206 -9.53 4.23 -3.91
CA VAL A 206 -9.85 5.04 -5.09
C VAL A 206 -10.37 4.14 -6.21
N LEU A 207 -9.59 3.16 -6.67
CA LEU A 207 -10.00 2.31 -7.80
C LEU A 207 -11.13 1.34 -7.40
N CYS A 208 -10.88 0.42 -6.45
CA CYS A 208 -11.87 -0.61 -6.11
C CYS A 208 -13.15 -0.02 -5.50
N VAL A 209 -13.01 0.82 -4.47
CA VAL A 209 -14.15 1.47 -3.84
C VAL A 209 -14.83 2.46 -4.79
N GLY A 210 -14.05 3.21 -5.57
CA GLY A 210 -14.62 4.18 -6.52
C GLY A 210 -15.52 3.52 -7.55
N ILE A 211 -15.13 2.36 -8.10
CA ILE A 211 -15.98 1.59 -9.01
C ILE A 211 -17.32 1.24 -8.34
N VAL A 212 -17.29 0.74 -7.11
CA VAL A 212 -18.52 0.38 -6.38
C VAL A 212 -19.37 1.60 -6.04
N CYS A 213 -18.74 2.73 -5.67
CA CYS A 213 -19.40 4.00 -5.45
C CYS A 213 -20.14 4.46 -6.71
N PHE A 214 -19.46 4.53 -7.86
CA PHE A 214 -20.05 4.95 -9.11
C PHE A 214 -21.23 4.07 -9.53
N LEU A 215 -21.06 2.73 -9.47
CA LEU A 215 -22.14 1.79 -9.79
C LEU A 215 -23.36 2.00 -8.88
N THR A 216 -23.13 2.17 -7.58
CA THR A 216 -24.22 2.40 -6.61
C THR A 216 -24.90 3.75 -6.86
N TYR A 217 -24.14 4.81 -7.16
CA TYR A 217 -24.71 6.13 -7.43
C TYR A 217 -25.51 6.16 -8.72
N PHE A 218 -25.06 5.47 -9.78
CA PHE A 218 -25.85 5.34 -11.02
C PHE A 218 -27.16 4.58 -10.79
N GLU A 219 -27.15 3.54 -9.95
CA GLU A 219 -28.37 2.82 -9.60
C GLU A 219 -29.37 3.70 -8.84
N ILE A 220 -28.86 4.55 -7.94
CA ILE A 220 -29.68 5.54 -7.22
C ILE A 220 -30.25 6.60 -8.18
N LEU A 221 -29.43 7.13 -9.10
CA LEU A 221 -29.82 8.21 -10.01
C LEU A 221 -30.77 7.76 -11.13
N LYS A 222 -30.79 6.47 -11.48
CA LYS A 222 -31.69 5.93 -12.52
C LYS A 222 -33.15 5.89 -12.05
N ARG A 223 -33.41 6.01 -10.75
CA ARG A 223 -34.72 5.85 -10.13
C ARG A 223 -35.35 7.19 -9.79
#